data_AF-A0A847WLB7-F1
#
_entry.id   AF-A0A847WLB7-F1
#
_cell.length_a   1.000
_cell.length_b   1.000
_cell.length_c   1.000
_cell.angle_alpha   90.00
_cell.angle_beta   90.00
_cell.angle_gamma   90.00
#
_symmetry.space_group_name_H-M   'P 1'
#
loop_
_entity.id
_entity.type
_entity.pdbx_description
1 polymer ?
#
loop_
_entity_poly.entity_id
_entity_poly.type
_entity_poly.pdbx_seq_one_letter_code
_entity_poly.pdbx_strand_id
1 'polypeptide(L)'
;MKKRTSFLGIIILSFLLLDLWHYEKYEYPLYASVFSTIQQEGHYIHIDLDDHILYLFENGKVVKKYPIAGGKRGTPSPIGTWKIISKANWGEGFGGSWMGFNVPWGKYGIHGTDEPWSIGHPQSQGCIRMYNADAKELRKVVPHGTKVTIVKGIYGPFGDRFRPLEPGDRGADVYAVQKQLRQLNYYGGYCDGIYGDGMKSAVHRFQKDHQIPVQNTITYAMYQAMGFLPFE
;
A
#
# COMPACT_ATOMS: atom_id res chain seq x y z
N MET A 1 -29.48 -55.95 -35.59
CA MET A 1 -28.90 -55.79 -34.24
C MET A 1 -28.93 -54.32 -33.85
N LYS A 2 -29.72 -53.92 -32.85
CA LYS A 2 -29.81 -52.53 -32.38
C LYS A 2 -28.49 -52.12 -31.72
N LYS A 3 -27.83 -51.07 -32.25
CA LYS A 3 -26.64 -50.46 -31.62
C LYS A 3 -27.04 -49.96 -30.23
N ARG A 4 -26.62 -50.65 -29.17
CA ARG A 4 -26.74 -50.16 -27.80
C ARG A 4 -25.74 -49.03 -27.67
N THR A 5 -26.19 -47.79 -27.75
CA THR A 5 -25.40 -46.65 -27.28
C THR A 5 -25.07 -46.90 -25.81
N SER A 6 -23.77 -46.92 -25.48
CA SER A 6 -23.32 -47.14 -24.12
C SER A 6 -23.76 -45.95 -23.28
N PHE A 7 -24.82 -46.13 -22.49
CA PHE A 7 -25.36 -45.13 -21.57
C PHE A 7 -24.27 -44.56 -20.65
N LEU A 8 -23.29 -45.39 -20.29
CA LEU A 8 -22.12 -45.01 -19.51
C LEU A 8 -21.23 -43.96 -20.22
N GLY A 9 -21.09 -44.06 -21.55
CA GLY A 9 -20.32 -43.09 -22.34
C GLY A 9 -20.95 -41.70 -22.38
N ILE A 10 -22.28 -41.63 -22.39
CA ILE A 10 -23.03 -40.36 -22.35
C ILE A 10 -22.86 -39.69 -20.98
N ILE A 11 -22.90 -40.47 -19.89
CA ILE A 11 -22.68 -39.96 -18.53
C ILE A 11 -21.26 -39.40 -18.39
N ILE A 12 -20.23 -40.14 -18.79
CA ILE A 12 -18.83 -39.69 -18.71
C ILE A 12 -18.64 -38.41 -19.53
N LEU A 13 -19.17 -38.36 -20.76
CA LEU A 13 -19.09 -37.16 -21.60
C LEU A 13 -19.82 -35.97 -20.97
N SER A 14 -20.97 -36.19 -20.32
CA SER A 14 -21.69 -35.12 -19.63
C SER A 14 -20.90 -34.57 -18.43
N PHE A 15 -20.22 -35.41 -17.66
CA PHE A 15 -19.34 -34.98 -16.58
C PHE A 15 -18.13 -34.21 -17.10
N LEU A 16 -17.50 -34.67 -18.18
CA LEU A 16 -16.37 -33.96 -18.81
C LEU A 16 -16.78 -32.60 -19.36
N LEU A 17 -17.98 -32.49 -19.95
CA LEU A 17 -18.50 -31.21 -20.44
C LEU A 17 -18.90 -30.27 -19.30
N LEU A 18 -19.43 -30.79 -18.19
CA LEU A 18 -19.72 -30.00 -16.99
C LEU A 18 -18.44 -29.49 -16.32
N ASP A 19 -17.41 -30.32 -16.24
CA ASP A 19 -16.10 -29.97 -15.68
C ASP A 19 -15.40 -28.91 -16.55
N LEU A 20 -15.41 -29.09 -17.88
CA LEU A 20 -14.89 -28.12 -18.83
C LEU A 20 -15.65 -26.78 -18.76
N TRP A 21 -16.98 -26.84 -18.65
CA TRP A 21 -17.82 -25.65 -18.47
C TRP A 21 -17.56 -24.95 -17.13
N HIS A 22 -17.32 -25.70 -16.06
CA HIS A 22 -16.97 -25.16 -14.76
C HIS A 22 -15.59 -24.47 -14.81
N TYR A 23 -14.60 -25.12 -15.42
CA TYR A 23 -13.27 -24.57 -15.63
C TYR A 23 -13.31 -23.26 -16.43
N GLU A 24 -14.01 -23.23 -17.57
CA GLU A 24 -14.15 -22.01 -18.37
C GLU A 24 -14.90 -20.89 -17.64
N LYS A 25 -15.92 -21.23 -16.85
CA LYS A 25 -16.78 -20.23 -16.20
C LYS A 25 -16.18 -19.67 -14.91
N TYR A 26 -15.41 -20.44 -14.17
CA TYR A 26 -14.97 -20.07 -12.82
C TYR A 26 -13.45 -20.02 -12.65
N GLU A 27 -12.71 -21.01 -13.16
CA GLU A 27 -11.26 -21.08 -12.93
C GLU A 27 -10.45 -20.27 -13.93
N TYR A 28 -10.71 -20.41 -15.24
CA TYR A 28 -9.98 -19.69 -16.28
C TYR A 28 -10.04 -18.16 -16.13
N PRO A 29 -11.19 -17.53 -15.80
CA PRO A 29 -11.25 -16.09 -15.56
C PRO A 29 -10.49 -15.67 -14.30
N LEU A 30 -10.47 -16.50 -13.26
CA LEU A 30 -9.70 -16.26 -12.04
C LEU A 30 -8.21 -16.30 -12.34
N TYR A 31 -7.72 -17.35 -13.01
CA TYR A 31 -6.34 -17.44 -13.44
C TYR A 31 -5.97 -16.30 -14.38
N ALA A 32 -6.79 -15.98 -15.38
CA ALA A 32 -6.53 -14.86 -16.28
C ALA A 32 -6.50 -13.50 -15.54
N SER A 33 -7.36 -13.30 -14.52
CA SER A 33 -7.34 -12.10 -13.68
C SER A 33 -6.09 -12.03 -12.80
N VAL A 34 -5.64 -13.16 -12.27
CA VAL A 34 -4.41 -13.27 -11.48
C VAL A 34 -3.20 -13.04 -12.39
N PHE A 35 -3.11 -13.71 -13.54
CA PHE A 35 -2.04 -13.53 -14.53
C PHE A 35 -1.99 -12.11 -15.11
N SER A 36 -3.12 -11.49 -15.43
CA SER A 36 -3.16 -10.08 -15.85
C SER A 36 -2.79 -9.12 -14.72
N THR A 37 -3.11 -9.45 -13.46
CA THR A 37 -2.65 -8.69 -12.29
C THR A 37 -1.14 -8.85 -12.06
N ILE A 38 -0.57 -10.03 -12.34
CA ILE A 38 0.87 -10.30 -12.26
C ILE A 38 1.61 -9.63 -13.42
N GLN A 39 0.97 -9.51 -14.59
CA GLN A 39 1.46 -8.78 -15.74
C GLN A 39 1.12 -7.28 -15.60
N GLN A 40 1.64 -6.64 -14.54
CA GLN A 40 1.59 -5.19 -14.42
C GLN A 40 2.37 -4.57 -15.57
N GLU A 41 1.64 -4.09 -16.58
CA GLU A 41 2.21 -3.31 -17.66
C GLU A 41 2.66 -1.93 -17.16
N GLY A 42 3.82 -1.48 -17.65
CA GLY A 42 4.38 -0.19 -17.31
C GLY A 42 5.28 -0.22 -16.06
N HIS A 43 5.48 0.98 -15.49
CA HIS A 43 6.41 1.19 -14.38
C HIS A 43 5.70 1.05 -13.03
N TYR A 44 6.36 0.39 -12.10
CA TYR A 44 5.96 0.28 -10.71
C TYR A 44 7.17 0.45 -9.81
N ILE A 45 7.00 1.14 -8.68
CA ILE A 45 8.04 1.33 -7.69
C ILE A 45 7.63 0.60 -6.42
N HIS A 46 8.53 -0.22 -5.89
CA HIS A 46 8.42 -0.81 -4.56
C HIS A 46 9.55 -0.29 -3.68
N ILE A 47 9.22 0.23 -2.50
CA ILE A 47 10.19 0.78 -1.55
C ILE A 47 10.09 -0.04 -0.28
N ASP A 48 11.19 -0.68 0.06
CA ASP A 48 11.35 -1.40 1.31
C ASP A 48 12.18 -0.53 2.28
N LEU A 49 11.57 -0.11 3.38
CA LEU A 49 12.19 0.74 4.39
C LEU A 49 12.95 -0.03 5.47
N ASP A 50 12.87 -1.35 5.47
CA ASP A 50 13.72 -2.19 6.34
C ASP A 50 15.03 -2.48 5.63
N ASP A 51 14.98 -2.81 4.35
CA ASP A 51 16.18 -3.04 3.51
C ASP A 51 16.81 -1.73 3.00
N HIS A 52 16.09 -0.61 3.07
CA HIS A 52 16.51 0.68 2.53
C HIS A 52 16.77 0.63 1.02
N ILE A 53 15.91 -0.09 0.29
CA ILE A 53 16.00 -0.28 -1.16
C ILE A 53 14.73 0.18 -1.86
N LEU A 54 14.89 0.93 -2.94
CA LEU A 54 13.87 1.17 -3.95
C LEU A 54 14.09 0.23 -5.14
N TYR A 55 13.09 -0.58 -5.44
CA TYR A 55 13.01 -1.46 -6.59
C TYR A 55 12.17 -0.80 -7.69
N LEU A 56 12.74 -0.63 -8.87
CA LEU A 56 12.01 -0.21 -10.06
C LEU A 56 11.63 -1.46 -10.86
N PHE A 57 10.33 -1.63 -11.07
CA PHE A 57 9.76 -2.64 -11.93
C PHE A 57 9.36 -2.03 -13.27
N GLU A 58 9.59 -2.78 -14.34
CA GLU A 58 9.07 -2.52 -15.68
C GLU A 58 8.46 -3.83 -16.19
N ASN A 59 7.18 -3.82 -16.54
CA ASN A 59 6.45 -4.99 -17.06
C ASN A 59 6.60 -6.23 -16.16
N GLY A 60 6.42 -6.03 -14.85
CA GLY A 60 6.52 -7.09 -13.82
C GLY A 60 7.95 -7.54 -13.46
N LYS A 61 9.00 -7.01 -14.09
CA LYS A 61 10.39 -7.39 -13.80
C LYS A 61 11.14 -6.28 -13.10
N VAL A 62 11.95 -6.62 -12.08
CA VAL A 62 12.88 -5.67 -11.47
C VAL A 62 13.96 -5.30 -12.48
N VAL A 63 13.99 -4.05 -12.91
CA VAL A 63 14.99 -3.53 -13.86
C VAL A 63 16.12 -2.79 -13.15
N LYS A 64 15.84 -2.18 -11.98
CA LYS A 64 16.83 -1.45 -11.17
C LYS A 64 16.54 -1.58 -9.68
N LYS A 65 17.60 -1.44 -8.89
CA LYS A 65 17.58 -1.29 -7.44
C LYS A 65 18.40 -0.06 -7.06
N TYR A 66 17.90 0.73 -6.13
CA TYR A 66 18.57 1.93 -5.66
C TYR A 66 18.62 1.93 -4.13
N PRO A 67 19.77 2.24 -3.51
CA PRO A 67 19.82 2.49 -2.08
C PRO A 67 19.09 3.80 -1.76
N ILE A 68 18.29 3.81 -0.69
CA ILE A 68 17.47 4.95 -0.29
C ILE A 68 17.60 5.29 1.20
N ALA A 69 17.14 6.47 1.58
CA ALA A 69 16.90 6.82 2.98
C ALA A 69 15.40 7.05 3.20
N GLY A 70 14.86 6.48 4.27
CA GLY A 70 13.50 6.72 4.72
C GLY A 70 13.40 7.77 5.83
N GLY A 71 12.16 8.03 6.27
CA GLY A 71 11.87 8.87 7.43
C GLY A 71 12.32 8.24 8.74
N LYS A 72 12.77 9.08 9.69
CA LYS A 72 13.06 8.65 11.06
C LYS A 72 11.78 8.30 11.83
N ARG A 73 11.91 7.64 12.98
CA ARG A 73 10.77 7.20 13.82
C ARG A 73 9.77 8.32 14.18
N GLY A 74 10.25 9.55 14.39
CA GLY A 74 9.38 10.70 14.72
C GLY A 74 8.71 11.37 13.51
N THR A 75 9.19 11.11 12.30
CA THR A 75 8.65 11.63 11.04
C THR A 75 8.70 10.54 9.98
N PRO A 76 7.91 9.46 10.17
CA PRO A 76 8.01 8.26 9.35
C PRO A 76 7.58 8.55 7.91
N SER A 77 8.12 7.76 6.99
CA SER A 77 7.66 7.75 5.61
C SER A 77 6.22 7.23 5.49
N PRO A 78 5.46 7.67 4.48
CA PRO A 78 4.06 7.31 4.34
C PRO A 78 3.94 5.87 3.81
N ILE A 79 3.84 4.89 4.71
CA ILE A 79 3.61 3.48 4.34
C ILE A 79 2.27 3.36 3.60
N GLY A 80 2.23 2.56 2.54
CA GLY A 80 1.04 2.36 1.72
C GLY A 80 1.31 2.46 0.23
N THR A 81 0.25 2.62 -0.55
CA THR A 81 0.32 2.67 -2.01
C THR A 81 -0.15 4.02 -2.54
N TRP A 82 0.74 4.68 -3.27
CA TRP A 82 0.59 6.05 -3.77
C TRP A 82 0.83 6.11 -5.28
N LYS A 83 0.63 7.29 -5.86
CA LYS A 83 0.98 7.62 -7.23
C LYS A 83 1.91 8.83 -7.26
N ILE A 84 2.85 8.83 -8.20
CA ILE A 84 3.62 10.03 -8.55
C ILE A 84 2.68 11.02 -9.26
N ILE A 85 2.37 12.13 -8.61
CA ILE A 85 1.44 13.17 -9.13
C ILE A 85 2.14 14.47 -9.53
N SER A 86 3.42 14.63 -9.24
CA SER A 86 4.20 15.79 -9.63
C SER A 86 5.65 15.41 -9.86
N LYS A 87 6.30 16.08 -10.82
CA LYS A 87 7.72 15.91 -11.13
C LYS A 87 8.33 17.28 -11.39
N ALA A 88 9.44 17.61 -10.76
CA ALA A 88 10.08 18.91 -10.91
C ALA A 88 11.60 18.84 -10.68
N ASN A 89 12.31 19.89 -11.10
CA ASN A 89 13.66 20.14 -10.64
C ASN A 89 13.55 21.02 -9.38
N TRP A 90 13.90 20.47 -8.22
CA TRP A 90 13.95 21.23 -6.97
C TRP A 90 15.40 21.60 -6.63
N GLY A 91 15.58 22.63 -5.79
CA GLY A 91 16.90 23.19 -5.47
C GLY A 91 17.86 22.25 -4.74
N GLU A 92 19.00 22.78 -4.30
CA GLU A 92 20.15 22.01 -3.80
C GLU A 92 19.80 21.01 -2.69
N GLY A 93 18.99 21.39 -1.69
CA GLY A 93 18.56 20.49 -0.61
C GLY A 93 17.70 19.28 -1.03
N PHE A 94 17.22 19.26 -2.27
CA PHE A 94 16.49 18.13 -2.87
C PHE A 94 17.27 17.47 -4.02
N GLY A 95 18.55 17.82 -4.17
CA GLY A 95 19.45 17.14 -5.11
C GLY A 95 19.07 17.29 -6.58
N GLY A 96 18.31 18.33 -6.94
CA GLY A 96 17.96 18.62 -8.33
C GLY A 96 16.75 17.84 -8.89
N SER A 97 16.15 16.92 -8.13
CA SER A 97 15.02 16.10 -8.61
C SER A 97 13.96 15.89 -7.55
N TRP A 98 12.70 16.06 -7.94
CA TRP A 98 11.52 15.82 -7.10
C TRP A 98 10.46 14.99 -7.85
N MET A 99 9.87 14.02 -7.14
CA MET A 99 8.74 13.19 -7.56
C MET A 99 7.73 13.08 -6.41
N GLY A 100 6.67 13.89 -6.42
CA GLY A 100 5.72 14.00 -5.31
C GLY A 100 4.60 12.97 -5.35
N PHE A 101 4.20 12.48 -4.18
CA PHE A 101 3.13 11.51 -3.96
C PHE A 101 1.77 12.18 -3.69
N ASN A 102 0.68 11.44 -3.90
CA ASN A 102 -0.69 11.84 -3.55
C ASN A 102 -1.09 11.46 -2.10
N VAL A 103 -0.22 11.73 -1.14
CA VAL A 103 -0.49 11.45 0.29
C VAL A 103 -1.39 12.54 0.86
N PRO A 104 -2.54 12.21 1.50
CA PRO A 104 -3.52 13.24 1.86
C PRO A 104 -3.14 14.07 3.09
N TRP A 105 -2.27 13.58 3.98
CA TRP A 105 -1.87 14.30 5.20
C TRP A 105 -0.60 15.14 5.07
N GLY A 106 0.04 15.20 3.89
CA GLY A 106 1.25 16.00 3.74
C GLY A 106 1.94 15.89 2.38
N LYS A 107 3.00 16.68 2.21
CA LYS A 107 3.84 16.67 1.00
C LYS A 107 4.97 15.67 1.18
N TYR A 108 4.83 14.52 0.53
CA TYR A 108 5.83 13.46 0.51
C TYR A 108 6.25 13.18 -0.93
N GLY A 109 7.44 12.63 -1.10
CA GLY A 109 7.95 12.28 -2.43
C GLY A 109 9.31 11.62 -2.38
N ILE A 110 9.81 11.30 -3.57
CA ILE A 110 11.18 10.84 -3.81
C ILE A 110 12.00 12.03 -4.30
N HIS A 111 13.19 12.23 -3.74
CA HIS A 111 14.11 13.28 -4.16
C HIS A 111 15.58 12.90 -3.97
N GLY A 112 16.48 13.69 -4.58
CA GLY A 112 17.92 13.60 -4.32
C GLY A 112 18.27 14.14 -2.92
N THR A 113 19.54 14.27 -2.57
CA THR A 113 19.94 14.86 -1.29
C THR A 113 21.32 15.54 -1.39
N ASP A 114 21.50 16.58 -0.60
CA ASP A 114 22.79 17.18 -0.24
C ASP A 114 23.50 16.44 0.92
N GLU A 115 22.83 15.47 1.53
CA GLU A 115 23.32 14.64 2.63
C GLU A 115 23.49 13.18 2.17
N PRO A 116 24.42 12.86 1.24
CA PRO A 116 24.57 11.52 0.66
C PRO A 116 24.90 10.43 1.70
N TRP A 117 25.49 10.79 2.84
CA TRP A 117 25.73 9.89 3.96
C TRP A 117 24.44 9.44 4.68
N SER A 118 23.31 10.08 4.41
CA SER A 118 22.01 9.66 4.97
C SER A 118 21.41 8.45 4.26
N ILE A 119 21.86 8.14 3.03
CA ILE A 119 21.41 6.98 2.26
C ILE A 119 21.77 5.69 2.98
N GLY A 120 20.82 4.75 3.07
CA GLY A 120 20.94 3.52 3.86
C GLY A 120 20.52 3.66 5.33
N HIS A 121 20.02 4.84 5.75
CA HIS A 121 19.61 5.09 7.13
C HIS A 121 18.27 5.83 7.24
N PRO A 122 17.50 5.68 8.34
CA PRO A 122 16.24 6.40 8.57
C PRO A 122 16.51 7.82 9.11
N GLN A 123 16.85 8.75 8.22
CA GLN A 123 17.30 10.11 8.59
C GLN A 123 16.39 11.23 8.08
N SER A 124 15.50 10.96 7.14
CA SER A 124 14.68 12.00 6.52
C SER A 124 13.49 12.44 7.41
N GLN A 125 12.77 13.46 6.95
CA GLN A 125 11.51 13.91 7.56
C GLN A 125 10.27 13.22 6.96
N GLY A 126 10.45 12.04 6.37
CA GLY A 126 9.39 11.21 5.80
C GLY A 126 9.49 11.03 4.27
N CYS A 127 10.16 11.93 3.57
CA CYS A 127 10.45 11.75 2.15
C CYS A 127 11.46 10.62 1.90
N ILE A 128 11.47 10.08 0.69
CA ILE A 128 12.42 9.06 0.26
C ILE A 128 13.60 9.76 -0.40
N ARG A 129 14.78 9.68 0.21
CA ARG A 129 16.01 10.25 -0.36
C ARG A 129 16.73 9.22 -1.20
N MET A 130 17.33 9.67 -2.29
CA MET A 130 18.21 8.91 -3.18
C MET A 130 19.50 9.70 -3.41
N TYR A 131 20.53 9.05 -3.94
CA TYR A 131 21.63 9.79 -4.56
C TYR A 131 21.12 10.64 -5.74
N ASN A 132 21.74 11.80 -5.98
CA ASN A 132 21.26 12.78 -6.96
C ASN A 132 21.22 12.23 -8.39
N ALA A 133 22.21 11.41 -8.75
CA ALA A 133 22.26 10.74 -10.05
C ALA A 133 21.07 9.77 -10.20
N ASP A 134 20.82 8.95 -9.19
CA ASP A 134 19.75 7.95 -9.17
C ASP A 134 18.37 8.61 -9.20
N ALA A 135 18.15 9.67 -8.41
CA ALA A 135 16.91 10.44 -8.42
C ALA A 135 16.64 11.04 -9.81
N LYS A 136 17.69 11.56 -10.46
CA LYS A 136 17.62 12.15 -11.80
C LYS A 136 17.34 11.09 -12.87
N GLU A 137 17.93 9.90 -12.75
CA GLU A 137 17.66 8.74 -13.62
C GLU A 137 16.20 8.31 -13.45
N LEU A 138 15.78 7.98 -12.22
CA LEU A 138 14.44 7.51 -11.92
C LEU A 138 13.38 8.49 -12.43
N ARG A 139 13.57 9.80 -12.18
CA ARG A 139 12.66 10.85 -12.65
C ARG A 139 12.53 10.90 -14.17
N LYS A 140 13.56 10.53 -14.94
CA LYS A 140 13.45 10.50 -16.41
C LYS A 140 12.63 9.31 -16.89
N VAL A 141 12.79 8.16 -16.24
CA VAL A 141 12.22 6.88 -16.66
C VAL A 141 10.74 6.75 -16.27
N VAL A 142 10.37 7.10 -15.04
CA VAL A 142 9.02 6.82 -14.54
C VAL A 142 7.99 7.88 -14.97
N PRO A 143 6.85 7.51 -15.58
CA PRO A 143 5.81 8.46 -15.98
C PRO A 143 5.05 9.03 -14.78
N HIS A 144 4.30 10.11 -15.02
CA HIS A 144 3.26 10.56 -14.08
C HIS A 144 2.22 9.45 -13.90
N GLY A 145 1.70 9.30 -12.69
CA GLY A 145 0.75 8.25 -12.34
C GLY A 145 1.39 6.91 -11.94
N THR A 146 2.73 6.77 -12.08
CA THR A 146 3.47 5.58 -11.63
C THR A 146 3.10 5.24 -10.20
N LYS A 147 2.72 3.98 -9.98
CA LYS A 147 2.32 3.45 -8.69
C LYS A 147 3.56 3.22 -7.84
N VAL A 148 3.50 3.62 -6.57
CA VAL A 148 4.57 3.51 -5.59
C VAL A 148 4.02 2.80 -4.36
N THR A 149 4.56 1.64 -4.01
CA THR A 149 4.23 0.97 -2.74
C THR A 149 5.40 1.11 -1.79
N ILE A 150 5.13 1.60 -0.59
CA ILE A 150 6.10 1.78 0.48
C ILE A 150 5.72 0.82 1.61
N VAL A 151 6.65 -0.05 1.99
CA VAL A 151 6.47 -1.02 3.07
C VAL A 151 7.51 -0.80 4.16
N LYS A 152 7.14 -1.18 5.38
CA LYS A 152 8.02 -1.21 6.55
C LYS A 152 7.42 -2.17 7.56
N GLY A 153 8.25 -3.01 8.14
CA GLY A 153 7.87 -3.94 9.18
C GLY A 153 6.73 -4.85 8.73
N ILE A 154 6.10 -5.42 9.75
CA ILE A 154 5.20 -6.55 9.61
C ILE A 154 3.76 -6.21 9.95
N TYR A 155 3.52 -5.00 10.44
CA TYR A 155 2.20 -4.52 10.85
C TYR A 155 1.54 -3.70 9.73
N GLY A 156 1.92 -3.93 8.47
CA GLY A 156 1.37 -3.21 7.31
C GLY A 156 1.44 -1.68 7.49
N PRO A 157 0.30 -0.96 7.44
CA PRO A 157 0.29 0.51 7.55
C PRO A 157 0.75 1.05 8.93
N PHE A 158 0.92 0.18 9.93
CA PHE A 158 1.40 0.52 11.27
C PHE A 158 2.93 0.37 11.43
N GLY A 159 3.63 -0.12 10.41
CA GLY A 159 5.08 -0.28 10.45
C GLY A 159 5.54 -1.38 11.41
N ASP A 160 6.25 -0.99 12.47
CA ASP A 160 6.90 -1.93 13.40
C ASP A 160 6.01 -2.34 14.58
N ARG A 161 4.92 -1.63 14.85
CA ARG A 161 3.99 -1.94 15.96
C ARG A 161 2.67 -1.18 15.85
N PHE A 162 1.64 -1.70 16.51
CA PHE A 162 0.46 -0.91 16.87
C PHE A 162 0.78 0.10 17.97
N ARG A 163 1.04 1.35 17.61
CA ARG A 163 1.09 2.44 18.59
C ARG A 163 -0.33 2.92 18.94
N PRO A 164 -0.59 3.41 20.16
CA PRO A 164 -1.83 4.12 20.43
C PRO A 164 -1.98 5.34 19.52
N LEU A 165 -3.20 5.61 19.06
CA LEU A 165 -3.53 6.82 18.32
C LEU A 165 -4.34 7.78 19.17
N GLU A 166 -3.96 9.05 19.15
CA GLU A 166 -4.61 10.16 19.86
C GLU A 166 -5.05 11.26 18.89
N PRO A 167 -6.06 12.09 19.24
CA PRO A 167 -6.41 13.26 18.45
C PRO A 167 -5.18 14.14 18.15
N GLY A 168 -5.05 14.54 16.89
CA GLY A 168 -3.90 15.28 16.37
C GLY A 168 -2.85 14.41 15.67
N ASP A 169 -2.86 13.09 15.90
CA ASP A 169 -1.98 12.17 15.19
C ASP A 169 -2.21 12.17 13.69
N ARG A 170 -1.13 11.91 12.94
CA ARG A 170 -1.15 11.90 11.47
C ARG A 170 -0.30 10.75 10.94
N GLY A 171 -0.76 10.10 9.88
CA GLY A 171 0.05 9.06 9.22
C GLY A 171 -0.75 7.96 8.53
N ALA A 172 0.00 6.96 8.07
CA ALA A 172 -0.52 5.79 7.38
C ALA A 172 -1.44 4.94 8.27
N ASP A 173 -1.11 4.83 9.55
CA ASP A 173 -1.90 4.14 10.58
C ASP A 173 -3.25 4.84 10.81
N VAL A 174 -3.25 6.16 10.98
CA VAL A 174 -4.48 6.97 11.09
C VAL A 174 -5.34 6.80 9.83
N TYR A 175 -4.72 6.89 8.65
CA TYR A 175 -5.42 6.72 7.39
C TYR A 175 -6.02 5.31 7.24
N ALA A 176 -5.30 4.27 7.69
CA ALA A 176 -5.80 2.89 7.70
C ALA A 176 -7.03 2.75 8.60
N VAL A 177 -6.97 3.29 9.83
CA VAL A 177 -8.11 3.27 10.75
C VAL A 177 -9.31 4.03 10.18
N GLN A 178 -9.11 5.20 9.56
CA GLN A 178 -10.20 5.95 8.93
C GLN A 178 -10.88 5.13 7.83
N LYS A 179 -10.11 4.45 6.98
CA LYS A 179 -10.67 3.56 5.95
C LYS A 179 -11.46 2.41 6.57
N GLN A 180 -10.94 1.81 7.64
CA GLN A 180 -11.60 0.70 8.32
C GLN A 180 -12.90 1.13 9.00
N LEU A 181 -12.88 2.23 9.75
CA LEU A 181 -14.08 2.82 10.33
C LEU A 181 -15.12 3.16 9.26
N ARG A 182 -14.69 3.60 8.07
CA ARG A 182 -15.59 3.85 6.95
C ARG A 182 -16.19 2.56 6.37
N GLN A 183 -15.40 1.51 6.21
CA GLN A 183 -15.89 0.19 5.77
C GLN A 183 -16.89 -0.41 6.78
N LEU A 184 -16.66 -0.16 8.07
CA LEU A 184 -17.55 -0.58 9.15
C LEU A 184 -18.73 0.39 9.37
N ASN A 185 -18.94 1.36 8.49
CA ASN A 185 -20.02 2.37 8.54
C ASN A 185 -20.01 3.31 9.76
N TYR A 186 -18.88 3.41 10.47
CA TYR A 186 -18.70 4.34 11.58
C TYR A 186 -18.21 5.72 11.15
N TYR A 187 -17.56 5.86 9.99
CA TYR A 187 -16.94 7.11 9.56
C TYR A 187 -17.38 7.53 8.14
N GLY A 188 -18.14 8.62 8.05
CA GLY A 188 -18.59 9.21 6.78
C GLY A 188 -17.70 10.35 6.25
N GLY A 189 -16.64 10.72 6.98
CA GLY A 189 -15.73 11.80 6.59
C GLY A 189 -14.74 11.40 5.49
N TYR A 190 -13.98 12.38 5.02
CA TYR A 190 -12.84 12.11 4.14
C TYR A 190 -11.72 11.41 4.93
N CYS A 191 -11.06 10.44 4.30
CA CYS A 191 -9.87 9.83 4.87
C CYS A 191 -8.67 10.72 4.52
N ASP A 192 -8.32 11.64 5.40
CA ASP A 192 -7.20 12.56 5.24
C ASP A 192 -5.91 12.07 5.90
N GLY A 193 -5.99 11.00 6.71
CA GLY A 193 -4.88 10.51 7.52
C GLY A 193 -4.58 11.39 8.74
N ILE A 194 -5.54 12.20 9.19
CA ILE A 194 -5.44 13.07 10.36
C ILE A 194 -6.52 12.68 11.38
N TYR A 195 -6.12 12.45 12.62
CA TYR A 195 -7.05 12.13 13.69
C TYR A 195 -7.71 13.42 14.21
N GLY A 196 -8.76 13.87 13.51
CA GLY A 196 -9.60 15.02 13.89
C GLY A 196 -10.93 14.66 14.59
N ASP A 197 -11.74 15.67 14.89
CA ASP A 197 -13.00 15.53 15.65
C ASP A 197 -14.03 14.61 15.00
N GLY A 198 -14.10 14.59 13.67
CA GLY A 198 -14.98 13.69 12.93
C GLY A 198 -14.60 12.22 13.14
N MET A 199 -13.31 11.91 13.10
CA MET A 199 -12.79 10.58 13.39
C MET A 199 -12.98 10.23 14.88
N LYS A 200 -12.79 11.19 15.79
CA LYS A 200 -13.02 11.01 17.24
C LYS A 200 -14.46 10.60 17.54
N SER A 201 -15.43 11.24 16.89
CA SER A 201 -16.83 10.87 17.02
C SER A 201 -17.10 9.45 16.52
N ALA A 202 -16.44 9.03 15.43
CA ALA A 202 -16.53 7.66 14.92
C ALA A 202 -15.88 6.64 15.87
N VAL A 203 -14.73 6.97 16.44
CA VAL A 203 -14.02 6.17 17.45
C VAL A 203 -14.90 5.95 18.68
N HIS A 204 -15.51 6.99 19.23
CA HIS A 204 -16.38 6.88 20.40
C HIS A 204 -17.63 6.01 20.13
N ARG A 205 -18.23 6.14 18.94
CA ARG A 205 -19.34 5.26 18.52
C ARG A 205 -18.90 3.81 18.42
N PHE A 206 -17.78 3.55 17.75
CA PHE A 206 -17.23 2.20 17.62
C PHE A 206 -16.94 1.57 18.99
N GLN A 207 -16.29 2.32 19.89
CA GLN A 207 -16.00 1.84 21.23
C GLN A 207 -17.27 1.48 22.00
N LYS A 208 -18.29 2.35 21.95
CA LYS A 208 -19.57 2.12 22.61
C LYS A 208 -20.26 0.85 22.11
N ASP A 209 -20.32 0.65 20.79
CA ASP A 209 -21.00 -0.49 20.17
C ASP A 209 -20.27 -1.82 20.45
N HIS A 210 -18.94 -1.77 20.56
CA HIS A 210 -18.10 -2.93 20.87
C HIS A 210 -17.82 -3.11 22.37
N GLN A 211 -18.51 -2.38 23.26
CA GLN A 211 -18.35 -2.45 24.71
C GLN A 211 -16.91 -2.19 25.20
N ILE A 212 -16.16 -1.39 24.45
CA ILE A 212 -14.83 -0.90 24.80
C ILE A 212 -15.01 0.42 25.58
N PRO A 213 -14.20 0.69 26.64
CA PRO A 213 -14.22 1.98 27.31
C PRO A 213 -14.12 3.14 26.33
N VAL A 214 -15.07 4.09 26.41
CA VAL A 214 -15.12 5.24 25.51
C VAL A 214 -14.04 6.25 25.91
N GLN A 215 -13.08 6.46 25.02
CA GLN A 215 -11.94 7.33 25.22
C GLN A 215 -11.37 7.82 23.88
N ASN A 216 -10.58 8.88 23.89
CA ASN A 216 -9.99 9.41 22.66
C ASN A 216 -8.92 8.49 22.08
N THR A 217 -8.22 7.74 22.93
CA THR A 217 -7.15 6.85 22.52
C THR A 217 -7.68 5.60 21.82
N ILE A 218 -7.18 5.33 20.62
CA ILE A 218 -7.35 4.02 19.98
C ILE A 218 -6.27 3.09 20.53
N THR A 219 -6.69 2.02 21.18
CA THR A 219 -5.80 1.03 21.83
C THR A 219 -5.67 -0.24 21.00
N TYR A 220 -4.78 -1.13 21.41
CA TYR A 220 -4.61 -2.44 20.79
C TYR A 220 -5.92 -3.25 20.73
N ALA A 221 -6.71 -3.27 21.81
CA ALA A 221 -8.00 -3.94 21.82
C ALA A 221 -8.95 -3.42 20.73
N MET A 222 -8.91 -2.10 20.46
CA MET A 222 -9.71 -1.50 19.40
C MET A 222 -9.17 -1.84 18.01
N TYR A 223 -7.85 -1.92 17.81
CA TYR A 223 -7.28 -2.42 16.54
C TYR A 223 -7.74 -3.84 16.24
N GLN A 224 -7.70 -4.73 17.23
CA GLN A 224 -8.18 -6.11 17.08
C GLN A 224 -9.68 -6.16 16.77
N ALA A 225 -10.49 -5.36 17.47
CA ALA A 225 -11.93 -5.27 17.21
C ALA A 225 -12.25 -4.76 15.79
N MET A 226 -11.36 -3.94 15.22
CA MET A 226 -11.46 -3.49 13.82
C MET A 226 -10.92 -4.50 12.80
N GLY A 227 -10.34 -5.61 13.24
CA GLY A 227 -9.75 -6.64 12.36
C GLY A 227 -8.30 -6.37 11.96
N PHE A 228 -7.61 -5.42 12.60
CA PHE A 228 -6.17 -5.27 12.42
C PHE A 228 -5.43 -6.30 13.28
N LEU A 229 -4.82 -7.28 12.63
CA LEU A 229 -4.04 -8.34 13.28
C LEU A 229 -2.54 -8.18 12.95
N PRO A 230 -1.63 -8.44 13.92
CA PRO A 230 -0.22 -8.64 13.60
C PRO A 230 -0.10 -9.91 12.75
N PHE A 231 0.32 -9.76 11.50
CA PHE A 231 0.47 -10.84 10.51
C PHE A 231 -0.76 -11.76 10.29
N GLU A 232 -1.31 -11.66 9.08
CA GLU A 232 -1.20 -12.80 8.16
C GLU A 232 -0.02 -12.55 7.23
#